data_AF-A0A7C1SC12-F1
#
_entry.id   AF-A0A7C1SC12-F1
#
_cell.length_a   1.000
_cell.length_b   1.000
_cell.length_c   1.000
_cell.angle_alpha   90.00
_cell.angle_beta   90.00
_cell.angle_gamma   90.00
#
_symmetry.space_group_name_H-M   'P 1'
#
loop_
_entity.id
_entity.type
_entity.pdbx_description
1 polymer ?
#
loop_
_entity_poly.entity_id
_entity_poly.type
_entity_poly.pdbx_seq_one_letter_code
_entity_poly.pdbx_strand_id
1 'polypeptide(L)'
;MKEKETSIPMDEDIIQKCIEPSTGRDITAEHISERLKELENLASNIISRAIQDYHKNPENSKIIYEKYYWEIHQKLGVGSIGPATAAAGPLMYSKMDELANLLNISIDQRIS
;
A
#
# COMPACT_ATOMS: atom_id res chain seq x y z
N MET A 1 -5.17 13.93 -41.69
CA MET A 1 -4.25 13.15 -40.86
C MET A 1 -3.09 14.03 -40.42
N LYS A 2 -2.97 14.24 -39.11
CA LYS A 2 -1.72 14.46 -38.34
C LYS A 2 -2.15 14.67 -36.89
N GLU A 3 -2.39 13.56 -36.19
CA GLU A 3 -2.45 13.58 -34.73
C GLU A 3 -1.03 13.88 -34.25
N LYS A 4 -0.86 14.98 -33.53
CA LYS A 4 0.35 15.24 -32.75
C LYS A 4 0.24 14.35 -31.52
N GLU A 5 0.93 13.22 -31.53
CA GLU A 5 1.26 12.51 -30.30
C GLU A 5 2.08 13.47 -29.43
N THR A 6 1.44 14.10 -28.45
CA THR A 6 2.14 14.68 -27.32
C THR A 6 2.72 13.52 -26.54
N SER A 7 3.95 13.15 -26.87
CA SER A 7 4.81 12.30 -26.04
C SER A 7 4.99 13.02 -24.70
N ILE A 8 4.17 12.65 -23.72
CA ILE A 8 4.40 12.99 -22.32
C ILE A 8 5.71 12.29 -21.96
N PRO A 9 6.77 13.00 -21.56
CA PRO A 9 7.96 12.34 -21.07
C PRO A 9 7.56 11.46 -19.89
N MET A 10 7.79 10.16 -20.04
CA MET A 10 7.68 9.20 -18.96
C MET A 10 8.89 9.47 -18.05
N ASP A 11 8.77 10.48 -17.19
CA ASP A 11 9.76 10.73 -16.13
C ASP A 11 9.65 9.56 -15.14
N GLU A 12 10.52 8.57 -15.31
CA GLU A 12 10.64 7.37 -14.48
C GLU A 12 11.11 7.67 -13.03
N ASP A 13 11.25 8.93 -12.63
CA ASP A 13 11.82 9.30 -11.32
C ASP A 13 11.21 10.57 -10.70
N ILE A 14 9.88 10.68 -10.62
CA ILE A 14 9.25 11.76 -9.82
C ILE A 14 9.16 11.36 -8.34
N ILE A 15 10.27 10.92 -7.76
CA ILE A 15 10.43 10.91 -6.31
C ILE A 15 10.74 12.36 -5.91
N GLN A 16 9.72 13.08 -5.43
CA GLN A 16 9.90 14.45 -4.95
C GLN A 16 10.84 14.45 -3.75
N LYS A 17 11.97 15.18 -3.87
CA LYS A 17 12.98 15.22 -2.80
C LYS A 17 12.44 15.87 -1.52
N CYS A 18 12.76 15.26 -0.39
CA CYS A 18 12.56 15.83 0.94
C CYS A 18 13.87 16.45 1.41
N ILE A 19 13.91 17.78 1.53
CA ILE A 19 15.08 18.51 2.00
C ILE A 19 14.85 18.96 3.45
N GLU A 20 15.79 18.65 4.33
CA GLU A 20 15.76 19.12 5.71
C GLU A 20 15.98 20.65 5.76
N PRO A 21 15.03 21.47 6.25
CA PRO A 21 15.12 22.93 6.14
C PRO A 21 16.28 23.56 6.92
N SER A 22 16.75 22.90 8.00
CA SER A 22 17.80 23.40 8.87
C SER A 22 19.21 23.16 8.34
N THR A 23 19.43 22.09 7.58
CA THR A 23 20.75 21.67 7.11
C THR A 23 20.89 21.68 5.59
N GLY A 24 19.78 21.73 4.85
CA GLY A 24 19.75 21.56 3.40
C GLY A 24 20.05 20.12 2.95
N ARG A 25 20.13 19.16 3.88
CA ARG A 25 20.42 17.76 3.57
C ARG A 25 19.23 17.11 2.88
N ASP A 26 19.51 16.35 1.82
CA ASP A 26 18.54 15.45 1.20
C ASP A 26 18.27 14.29 2.16
N ILE A 27 17.05 14.22 2.69
CA ILE A 27 16.56 13.19 3.62
C ILE A 27 15.48 12.32 2.99
N THR A 28 15.42 12.29 1.65
CA THR A 28 14.34 11.61 0.92
C THR A 28 14.29 10.13 1.26
N ALA A 29 15.45 9.45 1.34
CA ALA A 29 15.51 8.02 1.63
C ALA A 29 15.10 7.70 3.08
N GLU A 30 15.54 8.49 4.06
CA GLU A 30 15.14 8.35 5.46
C GLU A 30 13.64 8.59 5.62
N HIS A 31 13.13 9.65 5.00
CA HIS A 31 11.70 9.98 5.04
C HIS A 31 10.84 8.87 4.43
N ILE A 32 11.22 8.34 3.26
CA ILE A 32 10.53 7.20 2.65
C ILE A 32 10.57 6.00 3.61
N SER A 33 11.73 5.69 4.18
CA SER A 33 11.92 4.52 5.05
C SER A 33 11.06 4.60 6.32
N GLU A 34 11.03 5.75 6.98
CA GLU A 34 10.19 5.99 8.16
C GLU A 34 8.71 5.85 7.81
N ARG A 35 8.27 6.45 6.70
CA ARG A 35 6.89 6.34 6.23
C ARG A 35 6.50 4.92 5.88
N LEU A 36 7.36 4.16 5.21
CA LEU A 36 7.10 2.75 4.91
C LEU A 36 6.93 1.92 6.18
N LYS A 37 7.77 2.17 7.20
CA LYS A 37 7.66 1.49 8.50
C LYS A 37 6.35 1.83 9.21
N GLU A 38 5.90 3.08 9.16
CA GLU A 38 4.58 3.48 9.69
C GLU A 38 3.43 2.76 8.98
N LEU A 39 3.47 2.71 7.65
CA LEU A 39 2.47 2.03 6.83
C LEU A 39 2.48 0.51 7.07
N GLU A 40 3.66 -0.09 7.22
CA GLU A 40 3.79 -1.52 7.52
C GLU A 40 3.19 -1.86 8.88
N ASN A 41 3.46 -1.05 9.91
CA ASN A 41 2.87 -1.23 11.23
C ASN A 41 1.34 -1.10 11.17
N LEU A 42 0.84 -0.11 10.42
CA LEU A 42 -0.59 0.10 10.24
C LEU A 42 -1.24 -1.09 9.53
N ALA A 43 -0.65 -1.58 8.44
CA ALA A 43 -1.15 -2.75 7.71
C ALA A 43 -1.12 -4.02 8.58
N SER A 44 -0.05 -4.23 9.34
CA SER A 44 0.08 -5.39 10.24
C SER A 44 -0.98 -5.37 11.36
N ASN A 45 -1.33 -4.19 11.87
CA ASN A 45 -2.44 -4.02 12.81
C ASN A 45 -3.81 -4.29 12.18
N ILE A 46 -4.00 -3.98 10.89
CA ILE A 46 -5.21 -4.33 10.15
C ILE A 46 -5.31 -5.86 10.00
N ILE A 47 -4.23 -6.51 9.54
CA ILE A 47 -4.17 -7.97 9.37
C ILE A 47 -4.41 -8.69 10.70
N SER A 48 -3.82 -8.22 11.79
CA SER A 48 -4.04 -8.79 13.13
C SER A 48 -5.52 -8.79 13.54
N ARG A 49 -6.26 -7.71 13.23
CA ARG A 49 -7.71 -7.66 13.46
C ARG A 49 -8.47 -8.61 12.53
N ALA A 50 -8.04 -8.75 11.28
CA ALA A 50 -8.64 -9.69 10.33
C ALA A 50 -8.52 -11.14 10.81
N ILE A 51 -7.35 -11.55 11.33
CA ILE A 51 -7.13 -12.87 11.91
C ILE A 51 -8.07 -13.10 13.10
N GLN A 52 -8.23 -12.10 13.97
CA GLN A 52 -9.14 -12.20 15.12
C GLN A 52 -10.60 -12.36 14.70
N ASP A 53 -11.05 -11.62 13.69
CA ASP A 53 -12.41 -11.75 13.14
C ASP A 53 -12.59 -13.12 12.48
N TYR A 54 -11.58 -13.63 11.78
CA TYR A 54 -11.60 -14.94 11.13
C TYR A 54 -11.64 -16.10 12.13
N HIS A 55 -10.87 -16.03 13.21
CA HIS A 55 -10.94 -17.03 14.28
C HIS A 55 -12.31 -17.09 14.95
N LYS A 56 -13.06 -15.98 14.97
CA LYS A 56 -14.42 -15.95 15.52
C LYS A 56 -15.45 -16.54 14.55
N ASN A 57 -15.32 -16.27 13.25
CA ASN A 57 -16.29 -16.69 12.23
C ASN A 57 -15.57 -17.11 10.94
N PRO A 58 -14.94 -18.30 10.91
CA PRO A 58 -14.12 -18.73 9.79
C PRO A 58 -14.93 -18.93 8.50
N GLU A 59 -16.22 -19.27 8.59
CA GLU A 59 -17.12 -19.35 7.42
C GLU A 59 -17.30 -18.02 6.68
N ASN A 60 -17.02 -16.90 7.34
CA ASN A 60 -17.11 -15.55 6.76
C ASN A 60 -15.77 -15.06 6.19
N SER A 61 -14.81 -15.96 5.93
CA SER A 61 -13.46 -15.61 5.44
C SER A 61 -13.48 -14.59 4.30
N LYS A 62 -14.36 -14.79 3.31
CA LYS A 62 -14.50 -13.88 2.16
C LYS A 62 -14.95 -12.48 2.56
N ILE A 63 -15.98 -12.35 3.39
CA ILE A 63 -16.50 -11.05 3.85
C ILE A 63 -15.44 -10.32 4.69
N ILE A 64 -14.75 -11.07 5.55
CA ILE A 64 -13.65 -10.56 6.38
C ILE A 64 -12.51 -10.06 5.47
N TYR A 65 -12.11 -10.87 4.50
CA TYR A 65 -11.10 -10.51 3.51
C TYR A 65 -11.48 -9.22 2.76
N GLU A 66 -12.68 -9.13 2.20
CA GLU A 66 -13.12 -7.94 1.45
C GLU A 66 -13.08 -6.67 2.31
N LYS A 67 -13.59 -6.75 3.55
CA LYS A 67 -13.56 -5.63 4.52
C LYS A 67 -12.13 -5.13 4.74
N TYR A 68 -11.22 -6.05 5.06
CA TYR A 68 -9.85 -5.69 5.44
C TYR A 68 -8.95 -5.36 4.24
N TYR A 69 -9.22 -5.96 3.08
CA TYR A 69 -8.61 -5.59 1.80
C TYR A 69 -8.85 -4.10 1.51
N TRP A 70 -10.11 -3.64 1.61
CA TRP A 70 -10.45 -2.24 1.39
C TRP A 70 -9.84 -1.32 2.44
N GLU A 71 -9.75 -1.76 3.71
CA GLU A 71 -9.10 -0.98 4.75
C GLU A 71 -7.60 -0.77 4.45
N ILE A 72 -6.88 -1.81 4.00
CA ILE A 72 -5.48 -1.70 3.55
C ILE A 72 -5.39 -0.78 2.32
N HIS A 73 -6.25 -0.98 1.31
CA HIS A 73 -6.26 -0.18 0.09
C HIS A 73 -6.43 1.31 0.36
N GLN A 74 -7.40 1.68 1.22
CA GLN A 74 -7.65 3.07 1.56
C GLN A 74 -6.48 3.70 2.31
N LYS A 75 -5.84 2.95 3.22
CA LYS A 75 -4.77 3.50 4.06
C LYS A 75 -3.42 3.59 3.34
N LEU A 76 -3.09 2.60 2.51
CA LEU A 76 -1.78 2.55 1.84
C LEU A 76 -1.85 3.08 0.41
N GLY A 77 -2.91 2.77 -0.33
CA GLY A 77 -3.07 3.13 -1.75
C GLY A 77 -3.58 4.56 -1.98
N VAL A 78 -4.43 5.10 -1.10
CA VAL A 78 -4.97 6.47 -1.24
C VAL A 78 -4.37 7.44 -0.22
N GLY A 79 -3.89 6.92 0.93
CA GLY A 79 -3.41 7.74 2.05
C GLY A 79 -1.95 8.22 1.97
N SER A 80 -1.17 7.74 1.00
CA SER A 80 0.23 8.13 0.84
C SER A 80 0.35 9.31 -0.13
N ILE A 81 0.95 10.42 0.30
CA ILE A 81 1.26 11.61 -0.52
C ILE A 81 2.78 11.81 -0.52
N GLY A 82 3.38 11.97 -1.70
CA GLY A 82 4.80 12.29 -1.89
C GLY A 82 5.68 11.08 -2.27
N PRO A 83 7.01 11.14 -2.05
CA PRO A 83 7.94 10.10 -2.50
C PRO A 83 7.67 8.71 -1.87
N ALA A 84 7.01 8.66 -0.71
CA ALA A 84 6.58 7.43 -0.07
C ALA A 84 5.42 6.73 -0.82
N THR A 85 4.64 7.43 -1.64
CA THR A 85 3.53 6.87 -2.42
C THR A 85 4.02 5.82 -3.41
N ALA A 86 5.14 6.09 -4.09
CA ALA A 86 5.73 5.15 -5.04
C ALA A 86 6.14 3.83 -4.35
N ALA A 87 6.65 3.91 -3.12
CA ALA A 87 7.05 2.72 -2.36
C ALA A 87 5.89 2.06 -1.58
N ALA A 88 4.80 2.78 -1.31
CA ALA A 88 3.62 2.26 -0.62
C ALA A 88 2.83 1.26 -1.45
N GLY A 89 2.84 1.39 -2.79
CA GLY A 89 2.16 0.48 -3.70
C GLY A 89 2.63 -0.98 -3.56
N PRO A 90 3.93 -1.28 -3.76
CA PRO A 90 4.46 -2.63 -3.55
C PRO A 90 4.19 -3.20 -2.15
N LEU A 91 4.33 -2.37 -1.10
CA LEU A 91 4.01 -2.78 0.27
C LEU A 91 2.53 -3.15 0.44
N MET A 92 1.63 -2.35 -0.15
CA MET A 92 0.19 -2.60 -0.13
C MET A 92 -0.14 -3.97 -0.74
N TYR A 93 0.35 -4.26 -1.95
CA TYR A 93 0.12 -5.54 -2.60
C TYR A 93 0.68 -6.71 -1.79
N SER A 94 1.90 -6.57 -1.26
CA SER A 94 2.49 -7.59 -0.38
C SER A 94 1.63 -7.86 0.86
N LYS A 95 1.02 -6.82 1.46
CA LYS A 95 0.16 -6.98 2.65
C LYS A 95 -1.22 -7.53 2.30
N MET A 96 -1.75 -7.23 1.12
CA MET A 96 -2.98 -7.86 0.61
C MET A 96 -2.79 -9.35 0.34
N ASP A 97 -1.64 -9.74 -0.20
CA ASP A 97 -1.28 -11.15 -0.38
C ASP A 97 -1.12 -11.88 0.96
N GLU A 98 -0.44 -11.25 1.92
CA GLU A 98 -0.32 -11.76 3.28
C GLU A 98 -1.70 -11.98 3.92
N LEU A 99 -2.60 -11.00 3.82
CA LEU A 99 -3.98 -11.10 4.29
C LEU A 99 -4.72 -12.27 3.63
N ALA A 100 -4.66 -12.39 2.31
CA ALA A 100 -5.33 -13.47 1.58
C ALA A 100 -4.84 -14.85 2.04
N ASN A 101 -3.52 -15.02 2.20
CA ASN A 101 -2.92 -16.28 2.64
C ASN A 101 -3.34 -16.65 4.07
N LEU A 102 -3.31 -15.69 4.99
CA LEU A 102 -3.67 -15.93 6.40
C LEU A 102 -5.16 -16.25 6.59
N LEU A 103 -6.01 -15.74 5.71
CA LEU A 103 -7.46 -16.00 5.74
C LEU A 103 -7.89 -17.20 4.87
N ASN A 104 -6.92 -17.94 4.31
CA ASN A 104 -7.16 -19.06 3.38
C ASN A 104 -8.03 -18.67 2.16
N ILE A 105 -7.80 -17.49 1.60
CA ILE A 105 -8.52 -16.98 0.42
C ILE A 105 -7.83 -17.48 -0.84
N SER A 106 -8.57 -18.27 -1.61
CA SER A 106 -8.14 -18.75 -2.93
C SER A 106 -8.04 -17.61 -3.95
N ILE A 107 -7.27 -17.82 -5.01
CA ILE A 107 -7.04 -16.78 -6.04
C ILE A 107 -8.35 -16.32 -6.68
N ASP A 108 -9.30 -17.24 -6.92
CA ASP A 108 -10.63 -16.96 -7.47
C ASP A 108 -11.55 -16.15 -6.54
N GLN A 109 -11.23 -16.12 -5.24
CA GLN A 109 -11.95 -15.32 -4.24
C GLN A 109 -11.32 -13.95 -4.01
N ARG A 110 -10.11 -13.69 -4.54
CA ARG A 110 -9.45 -12.40 -4.38
C ARG A 110 -10.15 -11.34 -5.23
N ILE A 111 -10.25 -10.14 -4.68
CA ILE A 111 -10.74 -8.97 -5.41
C ILE A 111 -9.70 -8.65 -6.50
N SER A 112 -10.15 -8.54 -7.75
CA SER A 112 -9.36 -8.10 -8.92
C SER A 112 -9.41 -6.60 -9.11
#